data_AF-A0A4T0CZI4-F1
#
_entry.id   AF-A0A4T0CZI4-F1
#
_cell.length_a   1.000
_cell.length_b   1.000
_cell.length_c   1.000
_cell.angle_alpha   90.00
_cell.angle_beta   90.00
_cell.angle_gamma   90.00
#
_symmetry.space_group_name_H-M   'P 1'
#
loop_
_entity.id
_entity.type
_entity.pdbx_description
1 polymer ?
#
loop_
_entity_poly.entity_id
_entity_poly.type
_entity_poly.pdbx_seq_one_letter_code
_entity_poly.pdbx_strand_id
1 'polypeptide(L)'
;MADNKMEPFPPLSPPKSAFDKNGGPPVTMSKPRPRRKSSSLGGEPRGDTGVGALATLTSLPQRTPTPTQEKPTRTSKRRKARSLLKRYVRVSLRHTWLNPLILMLLVLGLYAVNPSTSNPFYNCIFLAYPLDTPAGEPTQYGKGKADFAFVAFYTIVLSFTREFLMQRMIRPLAIRLGIQRKAKQARFMEQFYTAIYFAIFGPFGLYVMRRSPVWYFNTTAMFEGFPHRSHEAVFKAYYLLQASYWAQQAIVLLLMLEKPRKDFKELVLHHVVTLALIWLSYRFHFTYMGIAVYITMDISDFFLAG
;
A
#
# COMPACT_ATOMS: atom_id res chain seq x y z
N MET A 1 63.94 -35.28 4.70
CA MET A 1 63.62 -34.05 5.45
C MET A 1 62.13 -34.02 5.71
N ALA A 2 61.73 -34.48 6.89
CA ALA A 2 60.40 -34.36 7.44
C ALA A 2 60.62 -34.32 8.95
N ASP A 3 60.12 -33.30 9.65
CA ASP A 3 59.66 -33.53 11.02
C ASP A 3 58.60 -32.53 11.43
N ASN A 4 57.59 -33.10 12.07
CA ASN A 4 56.29 -32.58 12.41
C ASN A 4 56.33 -32.02 13.84
N LYS A 5 55.86 -30.79 14.07
CA LYS A 5 55.60 -30.26 15.43
C LYS A 5 54.20 -29.64 15.47
N MET A 6 53.24 -30.42 15.97
CA MET A 6 51.93 -29.94 16.44
C MET A 6 52.04 -29.56 17.92
N GLU A 7 51.65 -28.34 18.26
CA GLU A 7 51.45 -27.88 19.64
C GLU A 7 50.08 -28.34 20.19
N PRO A 8 49.98 -28.69 21.50
CA PRO A 8 48.72 -29.12 22.11
C PRO A 8 47.84 -27.98 22.62
N PHE A 9 46.52 -28.12 22.44
CA PHE A 9 45.47 -27.26 23.00
C PHE A 9 45.31 -27.42 24.53
N PRO A 10 44.91 -26.36 25.27
CA PRO A 10 44.60 -26.45 26.70
C PRO A 10 43.22 -27.13 26.97
N PRO A 11 43.05 -27.88 28.08
CA PRO A 11 41.84 -28.64 28.38
C PRO A 11 40.67 -27.80 28.95
N LEU A 12 39.46 -28.24 28.59
CA LEU A 12 38.15 -27.71 28.98
C LEU A 12 37.80 -28.00 30.45
N SER A 13 37.21 -27.02 31.15
CA SER A 13 36.74 -27.14 32.54
C SER A 13 35.54 -28.10 32.69
N PRO A 14 35.43 -28.87 33.80
CA PRO A 14 34.33 -29.81 34.03
C PRO A 14 33.08 -29.18 34.69
N PRO A 15 31.91 -29.82 34.60
CA PRO A 15 30.64 -29.32 35.12
C PRO A 15 30.47 -29.56 36.63
N LYS A 16 29.73 -28.66 37.31
CA LYS A 16 29.36 -28.77 38.72
C LYS A 16 28.11 -29.62 38.91
N SER A 17 28.21 -30.74 39.64
CA SER A 17 27.08 -31.38 40.31
C SER A 17 27.51 -32.18 41.55
N ALA A 18 26.99 -31.81 42.72
CA ALA A 18 26.73 -32.65 43.91
C ALA A 18 25.88 -31.77 44.85
N PHE A 19 24.57 -31.99 45.01
CA PHE A 19 23.93 -32.94 45.92
C PHE A 19 24.47 -32.91 47.36
N ASP A 20 23.72 -32.26 48.24
CA ASP A 20 23.73 -32.50 49.68
C ASP A 20 22.30 -32.84 50.13
N LYS A 21 22.18 -33.85 51.01
CA LYS A 21 20.94 -34.42 51.56
C LYS A 21 20.86 -34.16 53.07
N ASN A 22 19.63 -34.23 53.60
CA ASN A 22 19.16 -34.26 55.01
C ASN A 22 18.65 -32.90 55.53
N GLY A 23 17.47 -32.74 56.15
CA GLY A 23 16.37 -33.63 56.55
C GLY A 23 15.42 -32.84 57.49
N GLY A 24 14.10 -33.01 57.37
CA GLY A 24 13.08 -32.52 58.33
C GLY A 24 11.80 -31.91 57.72
N PRO A 25 10.57 -32.34 58.08
CA PRO A 25 9.28 -31.73 57.68
C PRO A 25 8.58 -30.99 58.84
N PRO A 26 7.38 -30.39 58.69
CA PRO A 26 6.84 -29.57 57.60
C PRO A 26 6.37 -28.18 58.12
N VAL A 27 6.45 -27.10 57.33
CA VAL A 27 5.72 -25.85 57.66
C VAL A 27 4.97 -25.33 56.43
N THR A 28 3.66 -25.46 56.50
CA THR A 28 2.66 -24.95 55.56
C THR A 28 2.51 -23.43 55.73
N MET A 29 3.26 -22.65 54.96
CA MET A 29 3.00 -21.21 54.80
C MET A 29 1.99 -20.98 53.67
N SER A 30 0.73 -20.83 54.07
CA SER A 30 -0.38 -20.42 53.21
C SER A 30 -0.19 -18.96 52.76
N LYS A 31 -0.05 -18.74 51.44
CA LYS A 31 -0.14 -17.40 50.86
C LYS A 31 -1.61 -16.95 50.82
N PRO A 32 -1.97 -15.75 51.33
CA PRO A 32 -3.34 -15.27 51.21
C PRO A 32 -3.63 -14.83 49.76
N ARG A 33 -4.57 -15.52 49.12
CA ARG A 33 -5.26 -15.07 47.90
C ARG A 33 -6.17 -13.88 48.24
N PRO A 34 -6.14 -12.74 47.53
CA PRO A 34 -7.22 -11.76 47.65
C PRO A 34 -8.49 -12.31 46.99
N ARG A 35 -9.50 -12.52 47.82
CA ARG A 35 -10.85 -12.99 47.49
C ARG A 35 -11.63 -11.88 46.78
N ARG A 36 -12.14 -12.22 45.59
CA ARG A 36 -13.20 -11.49 44.86
C ARG A 36 -14.44 -11.38 45.77
N LYS A 37 -14.81 -10.16 46.18
CA LYS A 37 -16.13 -9.87 46.75
C LYS A 37 -16.99 -9.23 45.67
N SER A 38 -18.02 -9.98 45.28
CA SER A 38 -19.21 -9.51 44.56
C SER A 38 -20.11 -8.66 45.46
N SER A 39 -21.05 -7.99 44.81
CA SER A 39 -22.29 -7.35 45.32
C SER A 39 -22.15 -6.10 46.21
N SER A 40 -22.31 -4.93 45.58
CA SER A 40 -23.04 -3.81 46.18
C SER A 40 -24.26 -3.51 45.31
N LEU A 41 -25.36 -4.18 45.62
CA LEU A 41 -26.71 -3.79 45.23
C LEU A 41 -27.38 -3.41 46.55
N GLY A 42 -27.74 -2.14 46.69
CA GLY A 42 -28.33 -1.62 47.91
C GLY A 42 -28.55 -0.12 47.82
N GLY A 43 -29.75 0.26 47.36
CA GLY A 43 -30.48 1.46 47.78
C GLY A 43 -30.11 2.78 47.13
N GLU A 44 -31.01 3.30 46.30
CA GLU A 44 -31.17 4.74 46.06
C GLU A 44 -31.50 5.46 47.41
N PRO A 45 -31.37 6.80 47.47
CA PRO A 45 -32.50 7.62 47.03
C PRO A 45 -32.12 8.79 46.13
N ARG A 46 -32.99 9.00 45.13
CA ARG A 46 -33.19 10.26 44.41
C ARG A 46 -33.57 11.39 45.37
N GLY A 47 -33.02 12.57 45.11
CA GLY A 47 -33.41 13.82 45.77
C GLY A 47 -32.78 15.01 45.07
N ASP A 48 -33.23 15.32 43.86
CA ASP A 48 -32.96 16.59 43.19
C ASP A 48 -33.59 17.73 44.01
N THR A 49 -32.80 18.38 44.85
CA THR A 49 -33.16 19.68 45.43
C THR A 49 -32.65 20.79 44.51
N GLY A 50 -33.36 20.96 43.39
CA GLY A 50 -33.33 22.19 42.63
C GLY A 50 -33.93 23.30 43.49
N VAL A 51 -33.09 24.23 43.92
CA VAL A 51 -33.48 25.40 44.71
C VAL A 51 -34.46 26.24 43.92
N GLY A 52 -35.67 26.44 44.47
CA GLY A 52 -36.68 27.35 43.96
C GLY A 52 -37.46 27.93 45.14
N ALA A 53 -36.96 29.02 45.69
CA ALA A 53 -37.71 29.84 46.64
C ALA A 53 -38.86 30.53 45.90
N LEU A 54 -40.08 30.40 46.42
CA LEU A 54 -40.94 31.50 46.88
C LEU A 54 -42.39 30.98 47.02
N ALA A 55 -42.93 31.09 48.22
CA ALA A 55 -44.35 30.87 48.49
C ALA A 55 -45.19 31.93 47.74
N THR A 56 -46.31 31.54 47.13
CA THR A 56 -47.69 31.91 47.52
C THR A 56 -48.67 31.53 46.40
N LEU A 57 -49.81 30.97 46.85
CA LEU A 57 -51.03 30.55 46.16
C LEU A 57 -51.47 31.41 44.97
N THR A 58 -51.86 30.79 43.84
CA THR A 58 -53.22 30.87 43.24
C THR A 58 -53.33 30.19 41.85
N SER A 59 -54.44 29.46 41.66
CA SER A 59 -55.16 29.07 40.42
C SER A 59 -54.44 28.35 39.25
N LEU A 60 -54.97 27.17 38.92
CA LEU A 60 -54.80 26.42 37.65
C LEU A 60 -55.24 27.26 36.43
N PRO A 61 -54.67 27.01 35.22
CA PRO A 61 -55.30 26.03 34.33
C PRO A 61 -54.34 25.05 33.65
N GLN A 62 -54.88 23.86 33.43
CA GLN A 62 -54.37 22.70 32.69
C GLN A 62 -53.88 23.09 31.28
N ARG A 63 -52.57 22.90 31.02
CA ARG A 63 -51.97 23.00 29.68
C ARG A 63 -51.67 21.60 29.12
N THR A 64 -52.24 21.31 27.97
CA THR A 64 -51.98 20.16 27.10
C THR A 64 -50.48 20.00 26.82
N PRO A 65 -49.93 18.76 26.74
CA PRO A 65 -48.53 18.57 26.43
C PRO A 65 -48.30 18.81 24.93
N THR A 66 -47.65 19.92 24.59
CA THR A 66 -47.02 20.10 23.27
C THR A 66 -45.91 19.06 23.08
N PRO A 67 -45.80 18.39 21.92
CA PRO A 67 -44.72 17.45 21.69
C PRO A 67 -43.40 18.21 21.56
N THR A 68 -42.51 18.03 22.52
CA THR A 68 -41.15 18.57 22.48
C THR A 68 -40.42 17.94 21.30
N GLN A 69 -40.32 18.65 20.18
CA GLN A 69 -39.40 18.29 19.12
C GLN A 69 -37.96 18.44 19.64
N GLU A 70 -37.38 17.33 20.10
CA GLU A 70 -35.95 17.26 20.38
C GLU A 70 -35.16 17.51 19.08
N LYS A 71 -34.66 18.73 18.91
CA LYS A 71 -33.67 19.01 17.86
C LYS A 71 -32.42 18.19 18.18
N PRO A 72 -31.95 17.30 17.28
CA PRO A 72 -30.79 16.47 17.57
C PRO A 72 -29.56 17.36 17.77
N THR A 73 -29.04 17.35 18.99
CA THR A 73 -27.94 18.21 19.43
C THR A 73 -26.69 17.95 18.57
N ARG A 74 -26.10 19.02 18.01
CA ARG A 74 -24.89 18.98 17.14
C ARG A 74 -23.72 18.16 17.76
N THR A 75 -23.68 18.05 19.08
CA THR A 75 -22.70 17.26 19.85
C THR A 75 -22.79 15.75 19.57
N SER A 76 -24.00 15.20 19.43
CA SER A 76 -24.23 13.78 19.12
C SER A 76 -23.70 13.39 17.74
N LYS A 77 -23.97 14.23 16.72
CA LYS A 77 -23.48 14.03 15.35
C LYS A 77 -21.95 14.03 15.28
N ARG A 78 -21.29 14.97 15.98
CA ARG A 78 -19.81 15.07 16.05
C ARG A 78 -19.19 13.85 16.76
N ARG A 79 -19.79 13.36 17.84
CA ARG A 79 -19.34 12.15 18.55
C ARG A 79 -19.46 10.90 17.68
N LYS A 80 -20.57 10.76 16.93
CA LYS A 80 -20.79 9.65 16.00
C LYS A 80 -19.80 9.68 14.83
N ALA A 81 -19.55 10.84 14.23
CA ALA A 81 -18.56 11.01 13.16
C ALA A 81 -17.14 10.61 13.63
N ARG A 82 -16.72 11.03 14.83
CA ARG A 82 -15.43 10.60 15.43
C ARG A 82 -15.36 9.09 15.66
N SER A 83 -16.48 8.46 16.06
CA SER A 83 -16.54 7.00 16.22
C SER A 83 -16.42 6.26 14.89
N LEU A 84 -17.06 6.77 13.83
CA LEU A 84 -16.96 6.20 12.49
C LEU A 84 -15.56 6.37 11.91
N LEU A 85 -14.93 7.54 12.07
CA LEU A 85 -13.57 7.78 11.63
C LEU A 85 -12.57 6.83 12.30
N LYS A 86 -12.66 6.66 13.63
CA LYS A 86 -11.82 5.68 14.36
C LYS A 86 -12.01 4.25 13.86
N ARG A 87 -13.25 3.87 13.52
CA ARG A 87 -13.55 2.56 12.93
C ARG A 87 -12.94 2.42 11.54
N TYR A 88 -13.07 3.44 10.70
CA TYR A 88 -12.47 3.48 9.36
C TYR A 88 -10.95 3.36 9.43
N VAL A 89 -10.27 4.18 10.26
CA VAL A 89 -8.81 4.12 10.43
C VAL A 89 -8.36 2.72 10.85
N ARG A 90 -9.07 2.07 11.79
CA ARG A 90 -8.74 0.71 12.22
C ARG A 90 -8.89 -0.32 11.09
N VAL A 91 -9.95 -0.21 10.29
CA VAL A 91 -10.19 -1.12 9.16
C VAL A 91 -9.17 -0.88 8.04
N SER A 92 -8.90 0.38 7.73
CA SER A 92 -7.92 0.84 6.74
C SER A 92 -6.50 0.36 7.07
N LEU A 93 -6.08 0.46 8.34
CA LEU A 93 -4.79 -0.08 8.79
C LEU A 93 -4.73 -1.62 8.76
N ARG A 94 -5.87 -2.31 8.88
CA ARG A 94 -5.92 -3.78 8.78
C ARG A 94 -5.93 -4.25 7.33
N HIS A 95 -6.55 -3.48 6.44
CA HIS A 95 -6.75 -3.79 5.03
C HIS A 95 -6.24 -2.61 4.21
N THR A 96 -4.93 -2.54 4.01
CA THR A 96 -4.27 -1.45 3.29
C THR A 96 -4.79 -1.27 1.86
N TRP A 97 -5.27 -2.34 1.21
CA TRP A 97 -5.91 -2.30 -0.12
C TRP A 97 -7.23 -1.51 -0.14
N LEU A 98 -7.86 -1.24 1.00
CA LEU A 98 -9.15 -0.55 1.06
C LEU A 98 -9.06 0.93 0.66
N ASN A 99 -7.97 1.62 1.04
CA ASN A 99 -7.79 3.02 0.66
C ASN A 99 -7.63 3.22 -0.86
N PRO A 100 -6.69 2.54 -1.55
CA PRO A 100 -6.57 2.67 -2.99
C PRO A 100 -7.81 2.12 -3.71
N LEU A 101 -8.48 1.10 -3.17
CA LEU A 101 -9.76 0.64 -3.71
C LEU A 101 -10.83 1.74 -3.69
N ILE A 102 -11.01 2.45 -2.56
CA ILE A 102 -11.99 3.54 -2.47
C ILE A 102 -11.66 4.65 -3.47
N LEU A 103 -10.39 5.03 -3.60
CA LEU A 103 -9.96 6.05 -4.56
C LEU A 103 -10.22 5.61 -6.01
N MET A 104 -9.89 4.35 -6.33
CA MET A 104 -10.15 3.76 -7.65
C MET A 104 -11.65 3.74 -7.97
N LEU A 105 -12.48 3.25 -7.05
CA LEU A 105 -13.94 3.20 -7.21
C LEU A 105 -14.56 4.60 -7.29
N LEU A 106 -13.99 5.59 -6.61
CA LEU A 106 -14.44 6.97 -6.70
C LEU A 106 -14.20 7.53 -8.10
N VAL A 107 -13.01 7.34 -8.69
CA VAL A 107 -12.72 7.79 -10.06
C VAL A 107 -13.59 7.06 -11.08
N LEU A 108 -13.71 5.74 -10.96
CA LEU A 108 -14.57 4.93 -11.83
C LEU A 108 -16.06 5.31 -11.69
N GLY A 109 -16.51 5.58 -10.47
CA GLY A 109 -17.88 6.03 -10.20
C GLY A 109 -18.19 7.40 -10.81
N LEU A 110 -17.26 8.36 -10.69
CA LEU A 110 -17.40 9.68 -11.32
C LEU A 110 -17.40 9.60 -12.85
N TYR A 111 -16.66 8.64 -13.42
CA TYR A 111 -16.75 8.34 -14.85
C TYR A 111 -18.10 7.72 -15.22
N ALA A 112 -18.60 6.75 -14.44
CA ALA A 112 -19.85 6.04 -14.71
C ALA A 112 -21.10 6.94 -14.66
N VAL A 113 -21.06 8.07 -13.95
CA VAL A 113 -22.16 9.06 -13.93
C VAL A 113 -22.37 9.70 -15.32
N ASN A 114 -21.31 9.89 -16.09
CA ASN A 114 -21.39 10.39 -17.46
C ASN A 114 -20.27 9.76 -18.31
N PRO A 115 -20.51 8.58 -18.88
CA PRO A 115 -19.52 7.87 -19.70
C PRO A 115 -19.44 8.52 -21.08
N SER A 116 -18.79 9.67 -21.16
CA SER A 116 -18.52 10.40 -22.40
C SER A 116 -17.06 10.83 -22.47
N THR A 117 -16.58 11.10 -23.68
CA THR A 117 -15.24 11.66 -23.94
C THR A 117 -15.05 13.05 -23.34
N SER A 118 -16.16 13.74 -23.04
CA SER A 118 -16.18 15.05 -22.37
C SER A 118 -15.94 14.98 -20.86
N ASN A 119 -15.98 13.78 -20.26
CA ASN A 119 -15.77 13.62 -18.83
C ASN A 119 -14.28 13.86 -18.49
N PRO A 120 -13.96 14.69 -17.48
CA PRO A 120 -12.57 14.92 -17.07
C PRO A 120 -11.82 13.63 -16.67
N PHE A 121 -12.55 12.60 -16.19
CA PHE A 121 -11.99 11.30 -15.82
C PHE A 121 -11.81 10.34 -17.01
N TYR A 122 -12.29 10.68 -18.20
CA TYR A 122 -12.10 9.84 -19.39
C TYR A 122 -10.61 9.57 -19.65
N ASN A 123 -9.79 10.64 -19.62
CA ASN A 123 -8.34 10.56 -19.84
C ASN A 123 -7.57 9.91 -18.67
N CYS A 124 -8.23 9.62 -17.55
CA CYS A 124 -7.64 8.80 -16.50
C CYS A 124 -7.67 7.31 -16.89
N ILE A 125 -8.72 6.88 -17.60
CA ILE A 125 -9.00 5.48 -17.92
C ILE A 125 -8.49 5.13 -19.32
N PHE A 126 -8.65 6.03 -20.28
CA PHE A 126 -8.31 5.82 -21.68
C PHE A 126 -7.13 6.70 -22.11
N LEU A 127 -6.42 6.25 -23.15
CA LEU A 127 -5.32 7.02 -23.73
C LEU A 127 -5.84 8.32 -24.35
N ALA A 128 -5.19 9.43 -23.99
CA ALA A 128 -5.50 10.74 -24.55
C ALA A 128 -4.73 11.01 -25.85
N TYR A 129 -5.25 11.95 -26.66
CA TYR A 129 -4.61 12.48 -27.88
C TYR A 129 -4.47 11.46 -29.04
N PRO A 130 -5.57 10.83 -29.51
CA PRO A 130 -5.53 10.09 -30.77
C PRO A 130 -5.23 11.04 -31.93
N LEU A 131 -4.42 10.59 -32.89
CA LEU A 131 -4.10 11.29 -34.13
C LEU A 131 -4.81 10.61 -35.29
N ASP A 132 -5.20 11.40 -36.29
CA ASP A 132 -5.82 10.88 -37.51
C ASP A 132 -4.79 10.09 -38.31
N THR A 133 -4.97 8.77 -38.35
CA THR A 133 -4.14 7.85 -39.13
C THR A 133 -4.86 7.41 -40.40
N PRO A 134 -4.13 7.19 -41.51
CA PRO A 134 -4.72 6.64 -42.72
C PRO A 134 -5.47 5.34 -42.46
N ALA A 135 -6.53 5.08 -43.24
CA ALA A 135 -7.34 3.87 -43.13
C ALA A 135 -6.47 2.62 -43.37
N GLY A 136 -6.39 1.74 -42.37
CA GLY A 136 -5.59 0.51 -42.40
C GLY A 136 -4.32 0.54 -41.56
N GLU A 137 -3.88 1.71 -41.08
CA GLU A 137 -2.74 1.82 -40.17
C GLU A 137 -3.17 1.85 -38.69
N PRO A 138 -2.31 1.39 -37.75
CA PRO A 138 -2.61 1.46 -36.32
C PRO A 138 -2.76 2.91 -35.85
N THR A 139 -3.80 3.18 -35.05
CA THR A 139 -4.03 4.51 -34.47
C THR A 139 -2.83 4.97 -33.66
N GLN A 140 -2.32 6.15 -34.02
CA GLN A 140 -1.19 6.79 -33.37
C GLN A 140 -1.69 7.76 -32.30
N TYR A 141 -0.93 7.91 -31.23
CA TYR A 141 -1.24 8.79 -30.12
C TYR A 141 -0.11 9.79 -29.88
N GLY A 142 -0.48 11.05 -29.71
CA GLY A 142 0.41 12.12 -29.33
C GLY A 142 0.68 12.17 -27.83
N LYS A 143 1.43 13.19 -27.40
CA LYS A 143 1.77 13.45 -26.00
C LYS A 143 0.96 14.62 -25.45
N GLY A 144 0.56 14.58 -24.18
CA GLY A 144 0.10 15.79 -23.50
C GLY A 144 -0.15 15.67 -22.00
N LYS A 145 -0.64 16.74 -21.39
CA LYS A 145 -0.82 16.83 -19.92
C LYS A 145 -1.81 15.81 -19.37
N ALA A 146 -2.78 15.38 -20.19
CA ALA A 146 -3.76 14.38 -19.77
C ALA A 146 -3.12 13.01 -19.49
N ASP A 147 -1.93 12.73 -20.02
CA ASP A 147 -1.19 11.50 -19.73
C ASP A 147 -0.79 11.42 -18.24
N PHE A 148 -0.60 12.56 -17.55
CA PHE A 148 -0.37 12.54 -16.09
C PHE A 148 -1.59 12.09 -15.30
N ALA A 149 -2.80 12.35 -15.80
CA ALA A 149 -4.04 11.88 -15.17
C ALA A 149 -4.17 10.36 -15.33
N PHE A 150 -3.82 9.82 -16.51
CA PHE A 150 -3.70 8.40 -16.75
C PHE A 150 -2.70 7.76 -15.79
N VAL A 151 -1.48 8.31 -15.70
CA VAL A 151 -0.43 7.80 -14.81
C VAL A 151 -0.89 7.80 -13.36
N ALA A 152 -1.47 8.90 -12.88
CA ALA A 152 -1.96 9.00 -11.51
C ALA A 152 -3.06 7.98 -11.19
N PHE A 153 -4.01 7.77 -12.11
CA PHE A 153 -5.05 6.78 -11.93
C PHE A 153 -4.51 5.36 -11.91
N TYR A 154 -3.64 5.00 -12.85
CA TYR A 154 -3.04 3.68 -12.89
C TYR A 154 -2.07 3.42 -11.74
N THR A 155 -1.41 4.45 -11.18
CA THR A 155 -0.68 4.34 -9.91
C THR A 155 -1.61 3.93 -8.76
N ILE A 156 -2.85 4.45 -8.70
CA ILE A 156 -3.85 4.03 -7.71
C ILE A 156 -4.29 2.58 -7.95
N VAL A 157 -4.56 2.21 -9.21
CA VAL A 157 -4.95 0.84 -9.61
C VAL A 157 -3.85 -0.16 -9.25
N LEU A 158 -2.60 0.15 -9.56
CA LEU A 158 -1.44 -0.69 -9.23
C LEU A 158 -1.23 -0.78 -7.71
N SER A 159 -1.43 0.32 -6.97
CA SER A 159 -1.37 0.31 -5.50
C SER A 159 -2.42 -0.63 -4.90
N PHE A 160 -3.66 -0.55 -5.39
CA PHE A 160 -4.72 -1.48 -5.00
C PHE A 160 -4.35 -2.92 -5.33
N THR A 161 -3.93 -3.17 -6.57
CA THR A 161 -3.59 -4.50 -7.09
C THR A 161 -2.48 -5.12 -6.25
N ARG A 162 -1.38 -4.39 -6.01
CA ARG A 162 -0.28 -4.82 -5.14
C ARG A 162 -0.77 -5.23 -3.76
N GLU A 163 -1.45 -4.33 -3.05
CA GLU A 163 -1.90 -4.60 -1.67
C GLU A 163 -2.92 -5.75 -1.61
N PHE A 164 -3.79 -5.86 -2.62
CA PHE A 164 -4.75 -6.95 -2.75
C PHE A 164 -4.03 -8.29 -2.97
N LEU A 165 -3.13 -8.39 -3.95
CA LEU A 165 -2.34 -9.60 -4.19
C LEU A 165 -1.54 -9.99 -2.95
N MET A 166 -0.79 -9.06 -2.37
CA MET A 166 0.02 -9.28 -1.18
C MET A 166 -0.82 -9.87 -0.03
N GLN A 167 -1.96 -9.26 0.31
CA GLN A 167 -2.72 -9.67 1.50
C GLN A 167 -3.69 -10.81 1.27
N ARG A 168 -4.31 -10.89 0.09
CA ARG A 168 -5.39 -11.84 -0.20
C ARG A 168 -4.93 -13.08 -0.94
N MET A 169 -3.85 -13.01 -1.71
CA MET A 169 -3.36 -14.13 -2.51
C MET A 169 -2.04 -14.68 -1.95
N ILE A 170 -1.02 -13.82 -1.83
CA ILE A 170 0.35 -14.26 -1.53
C ILE A 170 0.52 -14.58 -0.04
N ARG A 171 -0.02 -13.74 0.86
CA ARG A 171 0.04 -13.97 2.30
C ARG A 171 -0.56 -15.33 2.73
N PRO A 172 -1.79 -15.72 2.32
CA PRO A 172 -2.32 -17.04 2.67
C PRO A 172 -1.55 -18.17 1.99
N LEU A 173 -1.04 -17.97 0.77
CA LEU A 173 -0.15 -18.94 0.12
C LEU A 173 1.12 -19.18 0.95
N ALA A 174 1.78 -18.12 1.43
CA ALA A 174 2.96 -18.22 2.27
C ALA A 174 2.70 -19.00 3.58
N ILE A 175 1.51 -18.84 4.17
CA ILE A 175 1.10 -19.59 5.37
C ILE A 175 0.87 -21.07 5.03
N ARG A 176 0.21 -21.36 3.89
CA ARG A 176 0.01 -22.73 3.40
C ARG A 176 1.32 -23.44 3.09
N LEU A 177 2.33 -22.71 2.62
CA LEU A 177 3.70 -23.20 2.40
C LEU A 177 4.53 -23.32 3.70
N GLY A 178 3.94 -23.02 4.87
CA GLY A 178 4.59 -23.21 6.17
C GLY A 178 5.56 -22.10 6.59
N ILE A 179 5.52 -20.91 5.96
CA ILE A 179 6.40 -19.78 6.32
C ILE A 179 5.87 -19.10 7.58
N GLN A 180 6.33 -19.55 8.76
CA GLN A 180 5.84 -19.09 10.06
C GLN A 180 6.40 -17.71 10.49
N ARG A 181 7.64 -17.39 10.11
CA ARG A 181 8.31 -16.14 10.55
C ARG A 181 7.79 -14.95 9.74
N LYS A 182 7.20 -13.96 10.41
CA LYS A 182 6.66 -12.73 9.77
C LYS A 182 7.65 -12.02 8.84
N ALA A 183 8.92 -11.92 9.23
CA ALA A 183 9.95 -11.29 8.38
C ALA A 183 10.25 -12.10 7.11
N LYS A 184 10.25 -13.43 7.20
CA LYS A 184 10.41 -14.31 6.02
C LYS A 184 9.17 -14.27 5.14
N GLN A 185 7.98 -14.18 5.74
CA GLN A 185 6.73 -14.02 5.02
C GLN A 185 6.70 -12.70 4.24
N ALA A 186 7.11 -11.58 4.83
CA ALA A 186 7.23 -10.29 4.13
C ALA A 186 8.13 -10.38 2.89
N ARG A 187 9.34 -10.94 3.05
CA ARG A 187 10.27 -11.13 1.93
C ARG A 187 9.72 -12.05 0.85
N PHE A 188 9.11 -13.17 1.23
CA PHE A 188 8.48 -14.07 0.27
C PHE A 188 7.37 -13.36 -0.50
N MET A 189 6.54 -12.56 0.19
CA MET A 189 5.49 -11.80 -0.45
C MET A 189 6.03 -10.78 -1.46
N GLU A 190 7.06 -10.02 -1.06
CA GLU A 190 7.77 -9.06 -1.92
C GLU A 190 8.32 -9.74 -3.18
N GLN A 191 9.12 -10.80 -3.01
CA GLN A 191 9.73 -11.52 -4.14
C GLN A 191 8.70 -12.17 -5.07
N PHE A 192 7.64 -12.76 -4.51
CA PHE A 192 6.60 -13.39 -5.31
C PHE A 192 5.78 -12.37 -6.09
N TYR A 193 5.50 -11.21 -5.52
CA TYR A 193 4.85 -10.10 -6.24
C TYR A 193 5.73 -9.62 -7.40
N THR A 194 7.02 -9.41 -7.16
CA THR A 194 7.98 -9.04 -8.20
C THR A 194 8.01 -10.10 -9.31
N ALA A 195 7.99 -11.39 -8.98
CA ALA A 195 7.92 -12.46 -9.98
C ALA A 195 6.62 -12.40 -10.82
N ILE A 196 5.46 -12.16 -10.20
CA ILE A 196 4.18 -11.97 -10.93
C ILE A 196 4.28 -10.76 -11.87
N TYR A 197 4.86 -9.65 -11.38
CA TYR A 197 5.04 -8.45 -12.17
C TYR A 197 5.89 -8.72 -13.42
N PHE A 198 7.06 -9.35 -13.27
CA PHE A 198 7.91 -9.72 -14.40
C PHE A 198 7.25 -10.70 -15.37
N ALA A 199 6.49 -11.66 -14.85
CA ALA A 199 5.78 -12.63 -15.68
C ALA A 199 4.71 -11.98 -16.59
N ILE A 200 4.19 -10.81 -16.23
CA ILE A 200 3.19 -10.07 -17.01
C ILE A 200 3.85 -8.98 -17.85
N PHE A 201 4.59 -8.08 -17.21
CA PHE A 201 5.17 -6.89 -17.86
C PHE A 201 6.41 -7.20 -18.71
N GLY A 202 7.14 -8.28 -18.42
CA GLY A 202 8.27 -8.72 -19.22
C GLY A 202 7.85 -9.13 -20.64
N PRO A 203 6.97 -10.15 -20.80
CA PRO A 203 6.45 -10.52 -22.11
C PRO A 203 5.70 -9.38 -22.81
N PHE A 204 4.96 -8.55 -22.06
CA PHE A 204 4.26 -7.41 -22.65
C PHE A 204 5.23 -6.35 -23.18
N GLY A 205 6.31 -6.05 -22.46
CA GLY A 205 7.37 -5.17 -22.93
C GLY A 205 8.06 -5.71 -24.17
N LEU A 206 8.36 -7.01 -24.21
CA LEU A 206 8.94 -7.66 -25.38
C LEU A 206 7.99 -7.59 -26.59
N TYR A 207 6.69 -7.80 -26.38
CA TYR A 207 5.68 -7.65 -27.44
C TYR A 207 5.65 -6.23 -28.01
N VAL A 208 5.69 -5.22 -27.15
CA VAL A 208 5.74 -3.80 -27.55
C VAL A 208 7.02 -3.47 -28.30
N MET A 209 8.17 -3.94 -27.81
CA MET A 209 9.45 -3.77 -28.49
C MET A 209 9.43 -4.37 -29.90
N ARG A 210 8.84 -5.56 -30.08
CA ARG A 210 8.74 -6.23 -31.37
C ARG A 210 7.93 -5.44 -32.40
N ARG A 211 6.94 -4.67 -31.94
CA ARG A 211 6.12 -3.79 -32.80
C ARG A 211 6.75 -2.42 -33.05
N SER A 212 7.87 -2.13 -32.39
CA SER A 212 8.61 -0.88 -32.53
C SER A 212 9.91 -1.10 -33.31
N PRO A 213 10.51 -0.05 -33.91
CA PRO A 213 11.80 -0.18 -34.57
C PRO A 213 12.96 -0.45 -33.59
N VAL A 214 12.71 -0.41 -32.27
CA VAL A 214 13.68 -0.59 -31.18
C VAL A 214 13.93 -2.06 -30.82
N TRP A 215 13.50 -3.01 -31.67
CA TRP A 215 13.72 -4.43 -31.42
C TRP A 215 15.20 -4.73 -31.15
N TYR A 216 15.46 -5.53 -30.12
CA TYR A 216 16.82 -5.91 -29.68
C TYR A 216 17.74 -4.73 -29.30
N PHE A 217 17.19 -3.64 -28.76
CA PHE A 217 17.96 -2.47 -28.34
C PHE A 217 18.78 -1.82 -29.48
N ASN A 218 18.24 -1.85 -30.71
CA ASN A 218 18.86 -1.16 -31.83
C ASN A 218 18.98 0.34 -31.54
N THR A 219 20.21 0.80 -31.28
CA THR A 219 20.49 2.19 -30.91
C THR A 219 20.24 3.15 -32.07
N THR A 220 20.52 2.74 -33.31
CA THR A 220 20.27 3.56 -34.50
C THR A 220 18.79 3.93 -34.60
N ALA A 221 17.91 2.94 -34.42
CA ALA A 221 16.47 3.12 -34.45
C ALA A 221 15.94 4.03 -33.31
N MET A 222 16.69 4.17 -32.21
CA MET A 222 16.31 5.10 -31.13
C MET A 222 16.50 6.58 -31.50
N PHE A 223 17.40 6.88 -32.44
CA PHE A 223 17.68 8.25 -32.89
C PHE A 223 17.08 8.55 -34.27
N GLU A 224 16.85 7.52 -35.08
CA GLU A 224 16.28 7.67 -36.42
C GLU A 224 14.87 8.27 -36.37
N GLY A 225 14.62 9.33 -37.14
CA GLY A 225 13.32 10.01 -37.17
C GLY A 225 13.01 10.83 -35.91
N PHE A 226 14.00 11.14 -35.08
CA PHE A 226 13.82 12.02 -33.93
C PHE A 226 13.41 13.44 -34.37
N PRO A 227 12.43 14.09 -33.70
CA PRO A 227 11.71 13.66 -32.50
C PRO A 227 10.51 12.76 -32.78
N HIS A 228 10.40 11.64 -32.03
CA HIS A 228 9.25 10.74 -32.09
C HIS A 228 8.05 11.38 -31.37
N ARG A 229 7.15 12.00 -32.13
CA ARG A 229 5.99 12.73 -31.59
C ARG A 229 4.73 11.89 -31.44
N SER A 230 4.69 10.73 -32.07
CA SER A 230 3.53 9.84 -32.13
C SER A 230 3.94 8.39 -31.91
N HIS A 231 3.11 7.64 -31.19
CA HIS A 231 3.31 6.21 -30.95
C HIS A 231 2.02 5.42 -31.09
N GLU A 232 2.15 4.15 -31.46
CA GLU A 232 1.02 3.22 -31.46
C GLU A 232 0.39 3.13 -30.06
N ALA A 233 -0.92 2.92 -30.00
CA ALA A 233 -1.69 2.80 -28.76
C ALA A 233 -1.02 1.87 -27.73
N VAL A 234 -0.59 0.68 -28.17
CA VAL A 234 0.01 -0.34 -27.30
C VAL A 234 1.33 0.14 -26.71
N PHE A 235 2.15 0.81 -27.51
CA PHE A 235 3.41 1.40 -27.07
C PHE A 235 3.17 2.48 -26.02
N LYS A 236 2.25 3.41 -26.30
CA LYS A 236 1.93 4.50 -25.37
C LYS A 236 1.34 3.96 -24.06
N ALA A 237 0.41 3.00 -24.13
CA ALA A 237 -0.16 2.36 -22.95
C ALA A 237 0.92 1.70 -22.09
N TYR A 238 1.80 0.91 -22.70
CA TYR A 238 2.89 0.26 -21.96
C TYR A 238 3.81 1.27 -21.29
N TYR A 239 4.22 2.32 -22.00
CA TYR A 239 5.09 3.35 -21.47
C TYR A 239 4.45 4.09 -20.27
N LEU A 240 3.18 4.47 -20.37
CA LEU A 240 2.48 5.13 -19.26
C LEU A 240 2.18 4.19 -18.10
N LEU A 241 1.88 2.91 -18.36
CA LEU A 241 1.72 1.91 -17.30
C LEU A 241 3.02 1.68 -16.55
N GLN A 242 4.14 1.61 -17.25
CA GLN A 242 5.46 1.54 -16.64
C GLN A 242 5.77 2.78 -15.80
N ALA A 243 5.49 3.99 -16.31
CA ALA A 243 5.59 5.21 -15.51
C ALA A 243 4.73 5.15 -14.24
N SER A 244 3.52 4.59 -14.34
CA SER A 244 2.58 4.43 -13.23
C SER A 244 3.10 3.46 -12.16
N TYR A 245 3.74 2.36 -12.60
CA TYR A 245 4.38 1.38 -11.73
C TYR A 245 5.58 1.98 -10.98
N TRP A 246 6.47 2.67 -11.70
CA TRP A 246 7.62 3.33 -11.09
C TRP A 246 7.20 4.44 -10.11
N ALA A 247 6.16 5.21 -10.43
CA ALA A 247 5.57 6.17 -9.50
C ALA A 247 4.96 5.48 -8.27
N GLN A 248 4.29 4.34 -8.45
CA GLN A 248 3.73 3.55 -7.35
C GLN A 248 4.82 3.02 -6.42
N GLN A 249 5.91 2.46 -6.96
CA GLN A 249 7.06 2.00 -6.18
C GLN A 249 7.73 3.14 -5.41
N ALA A 250 7.90 4.30 -6.05
CA ALA A 250 8.44 5.49 -5.39
C ALA A 250 7.56 5.95 -4.22
N ILE A 251 6.22 5.92 -4.34
CA ILE A 251 5.31 6.25 -3.24
C ILE A 251 5.46 5.26 -2.09
N VAL A 252 5.57 3.95 -2.36
CA VAL A 252 5.78 2.92 -1.33
C VAL A 252 7.08 3.16 -0.57
N LEU A 253 8.14 3.50 -1.29
CA LEU A 253 9.46 3.80 -0.73
C LEU A 253 9.44 5.08 0.13
N LEU A 254 8.86 6.17 -0.40
CA LEU A 254 8.77 7.47 0.27
C LEU A 254 7.94 7.42 1.56
N LEU A 255 6.85 6.65 1.55
CA LEU A 255 6.00 6.45 2.73
C LEU A 255 6.62 5.49 3.75
N MET A 256 7.82 4.95 3.49
CA MET A 256 8.49 3.94 4.32
C MET A 256 7.54 2.80 4.73
N LEU A 257 6.69 2.36 3.79
CA LEU A 257 5.80 1.24 4.03
C LEU A 257 6.58 -0.08 4.20
N GLU A 258 7.83 -0.08 3.78
CA GLU A 258 8.78 -1.18 3.95
C GLU A 258 9.86 -0.81 4.97
N LYS A 259 10.27 -1.79 5.78
CA LYS A 259 11.28 -1.57 6.82
C LYS A 259 12.62 -1.21 6.15
N PRO A 260 13.27 -0.09 6.54
CA PRO A 260 14.53 0.32 5.95
C PRO A 260 15.57 -0.78 6.04
N ARG A 261 16.11 -1.17 4.88
CA ARG A 261 17.16 -2.17 4.74
C ARG A 261 18.54 -1.49 4.74
N LYS A 262 19.63 -2.26 4.72
CA LYS A 262 21.00 -1.70 4.69
C LYS A 262 21.31 -1.00 3.36
N ASP A 263 20.69 -1.51 2.30
CA ASP A 263 20.65 -1.06 0.90
C ASP A 263 19.63 0.07 0.65
N PHE A 264 18.90 0.55 1.66
CA PHE A 264 17.82 1.53 1.47
C PHE A 264 18.27 2.82 0.77
N LYS A 265 19.47 3.32 1.07
CA LYS A 265 19.99 4.55 0.44
C LYS A 265 20.28 4.34 -1.05
N GLU A 266 20.81 3.18 -1.41
CA GLU A 266 21.08 2.81 -2.79
C GLU A 266 19.78 2.64 -3.57
N LEU A 267 18.78 1.98 -2.97
CA LEU A 267 17.44 1.84 -3.54
C LEU A 267 16.74 3.19 -3.76
N VAL A 268 16.85 4.12 -2.81
CA VAL A 268 16.32 5.50 -2.95
C VAL A 268 17.03 6.25 -4.06
N LEU A 269 18.37 6.22 -4.10
CA LEU A 269 19.13 6.87 -5.17
C LEU A 269 18.76 6.29 -6.54
N HIS A 270 18.65 4.96 -6.64
CA HIS A 270 18.19 4.27 -7.83
C HIS A 270 16.84 4.82 -8.30
N HIS A 271 15.84 4.86 -7.42
CA HIS A 271 14.51 5.39 -7.74
C HIS A 271 14.52 6.87 -8.18
N VAL A 272 15.37 7.70 -7.56
CA VAL A 272 15.51 9.10 -7.98
C VAL A 272 16.07 9.19 -9.41
N VAL A 273 17.09 8.41 -9.71
CA VAL A 273 17.71 8.37 -11.05
C VAL A 273 16.74 7.82 -12.09
N THR A 274 16.04 6.72 -11.80
CA THR A 274 15.09 6.12 -12.75
C THR A 274 13.92 7.05 -13.05
N LEU A 275 13.33 7.67 -12.03
CA LEU A 275 12.26 8.67 -12.23
C LEU A 275 12.75 9.89 -13.02
N ALA A 276 13.98 10.35 -12.79
CA ALA A 276 14.57 11.43 -13.57
C ALA A 276 14.74 11.04 -15.05
N LEU A 277 15.24 9.83 -15.34
CA LEU A 277 15.40 9.33 -16.70
C LEU A 277 14.05 9.14 -17.41
N ILE A 278 13.03 8.64 -16.71
CA ILE A 278 11.65 8.54 -17.23
C ILE A 278 11.10 9.93 -17.56
N TRP A 279 11.24 10.87 -16.62
CA TRP A 279 10.77 12.24 -16.82
C TRP A 279 11.45 12.92 -18.00
N LEU A 280 12.78 12.82 -18.10
CA LEU A 280 13.56 13.43 -19.17
C LEU A 280 13.26 12.77 -20.53
N SER A 281 13.19 11.44 -20.58
CA SER A 281 12.86 10.72 -21.82
C SER A 281 11.47 11.10 -22.35
N TYR A 282 10.47 11.21 -21.45
CA TYR A 282 9.16 11.70 -21.83
C TYR A 282 9.20 13.19 -22.21
N ARG A 283 9.91 14.05 -21.46
CA ARG A 283 9.98 15.51 -21.69
C ARG A 283 10.62 15.87 -23.04
N PHE A 284 11.65 15.14 -23.45
CA PHE A 284 12.44 15.41 -24.66
C PHE A 284 12.10 14.50 -25.85
N HIS A 285 11.01 13.73 -25.78
CA HIS A 285 10.57 12.83 -26.87
C HIS A 285 11.56 11.69 -27.19
N PHE A 286 12.34 11.25 -26.21
CA PHE A 286 13.21 10.06 -26.29
C PHE A 286 12.49 8.82 -25.75
N THR A 287 11.24 8.61 -26.14
CA THR A 287 10.38 7.53 -25.64
C THR A 287 10.89 6.14 -26.02
N TYR A 288 11.52 5.99 -27.19
CA TYR A 288 12.20 4.75 -27.60
C TYR A 288 13.37 4.39 -26.69
N MET A 289 14.20 5.37 -26.32
CA MET A 289 15.23 5.15 -25.28
C MET A 289 14.59 4.87 -23.93
N GLY A 290 13.48 5.54 -23.60
CA GLY A 290 12.76 5.32 -22.35
C GLY A 290 12.26 3.88 -22.17
N ILE A 291 11.85 3.19 -23.24
CA ILE A 291 11.53 1.74 -23.15
C ILE A 291 12.76 0.91 -22.81
N ALA A 292 13.89 1.17 -23.46
CA ALA A 292 15.14 0.49 -23.12
C ALA A 292 15.54 0.75 -21.66
N VAL A 293 15.40 1.99 -21.20
CA VAL A 293 15.61 2.36 -19.79
C VAL A 293 14.70 1.53 -18.89
N TYR A 294 13.39 1.46 -19.13
CA TYR A 294 12.47 0.66 -18.30
C TYR A 294 12.95 -0.79 -18.14
N ILE A 295 13.33 -1.46 -19.23
CA ILE A 295 13.77 -2.85 -19.16
C ILE A 295 15.05 -3.00 -18.34
N THR A 296 16.04 -2.14 -18.57
CA THR A 296 17.30 -2.18 -17.81
C THR A 296 17.10 -1.87 -16.32
N MET A 297 16.20 -0.95 -16.01
CA MET A 297 15.92 -0.55 -14.64
C MET A 297 15.09 -1.60 -13.91
N ASP A 298 14.10 -2.21 -14.56
CA ASP A 298 13.35 -3.33 -13.99
C ASP A 298 14.33 -4.45 -13.59
N ILE A 299 15.24 -4.85 -14.49
CA ILE A 299 16.28 -5.85 -14.19
C ILE A 299 17.15 -5.44 -12.99
N SER A 300 17.56 -4.17 -12.94
CA SER A 300 18.40 -3.66 -11.84
C SER A 300 17.65 -3.69 -10.49
N ASP A 301 16.37 -3.33 -10.47
CA ASP A 301 15.53 -3.35 -9.27
C ASP A 301 15.32 -4.79 -8.77
N PHE A 302 15.21 -5.77 -9.67
CA PHE A 302 15.19 -7.19 -9.31
C PHE A 302 16.47 -7.61 -8.57
N PHE A 303 17.65 -7.19 -9.05
CA PHE A 303 18.93 -7.49 -8.40
C PHE A 303 19.13 -6.74 -7.08
N LEU A 304 18.66 -5.50 -6.96
CA LEU A 304 18.74 -4.73 -5.71
C LEU A 304 17.76 -5.26 -4.66
N ALA A 305 16.63 -5.85 -5.07
CA ALA A 305 15.62 -6.36 -4.15
C ALA A 305 15.92 -7.77 -3.60
N GLY A 306 16.72 -8.57 -4.30
CA GLY A 306 17.06 -9.98 -4.00
C GLY A 306 18.24 -10.17 -3.06
#